data_AF-A0A6I9XAV7-F1
#
_entry.id   AF-A0A6I9XAV7-F1
#
_cell.length_a   1.000
_cell.length_b   1.000
_cell.length_c   1.000
_cell.angle_alpha   90.00
_cell.angle_beta   90.00
_cell.angle_gamma   90.00
#
_symmetry.space_group_name_H-M   'P 1'
#
loop_
_entity.id
_entity.type
_entity.pdbx_description
1 polymer ?
#
loop_
_entity_poly.entity_id
_entity_poly.type
_entity_poly.pdbx_seq_one_letter_code
_entity_poly.pdbx_strand_id
1 'polypeptide(L)'
;MRMLRVFSWAPRVIRNFMPGPKRARHPRIGTHGGTFHCDEALACFLLKLLPSYQDAEIIRTRDPQLLSSCDVVVDVGGEYDPQKHRYDHHQRSFNESMHSLKPDKPWQTKLSSAGLVYVHFGSQILANKLGLKEEDPVVCLLYDKLYENFVEEIDAIDNGISQWDEEPRYAMTTNVSSRVGYLNPRWNDKDQDTEVP
;
A
#
# COMPACT_ATOMS: atom_id res chain seq x y z
N MET A 1 57.59 -17.42 -62.27
CA MET A 1 56.37 -18.08 -61.74
C MET A 1 56.48 -18.23 -60.23
N ARG A 2 55.96 -17.25 -59.47
CA ARG A 2 55.54 -17.36 -58.06
C ARG A 2 54.83 -16.06 -57.67
N MET A 3 53.50 -16.14 -57.59
CA MET A 3 52.62 -15.06 -57.10
C MET A 3 52.89 -14.84 -55.61
N LEU A 4 53.29 -13.63 -55.22
CA LEU A 4 53.25 -13.18 -53.83
C LEU A 4 51.83 -12.65 -53.56
N ARG A 5 51.07 -13.37 -52.74
CA ARG A 5 49.76 -12.94 -52.25
C ARG A 5 49.97 -11.85 -51.20
N VAL A 6 49.46 -10.65 -51.49
CA VAL A 6 49.36 -9.56 -50.52
C VAL A 6 48.14 -9.86 -49.64
N PHE A 7 48.36 -10.22 -48.38
CA PHE A 7 47.29 -10.33 -47.38
C PHE A 7 46.95 -8.93 -46.87
N SER A 8 45.79 -8.40 -47.23
CA SER A 8 45.26 -7.18 -46.64
C SER A 8 44.78 -7.45 -45.22
N TRP A 9 45.42 -6.83 -44.23
CA TRP A 9 44.99 -6.86 -42.85
C TRP A 9 43.89 -5.81 -42.66
N ALA A 10 42.63 -6.21 -42.67
CA ALA A 10 41.53 -5.35 -42.23
C ALA A 10 41.41 -5.48 -40.70
N PRO A 11 41.43 -4.38 -39.92
CA PRO A 11 41.27 -4.47 -38.49
C PRO A 11 39.86 -4.96 -38.16
N ARG A 12 39.77 -6.07 -37.40
CA ARG A 12 38.52 -6.54 -36.81
C ARG A 12 38.05 -5.50 -35.80
N VAL A 13 37.02 -4.73 -36.17
CA VAL A 13 36.28 -3.91 -35.22
C VAL A 13 35.53 -4.86 -34.28
N ILE A 14 36.08 -5.07 -33.10
CA ILE A 14 35.36 -5.72 -31.99
C ILE A 14 34.31 -4.70 -31.55
N ARG A 15 33.07 -4.88 -32.00
CA ARG A 15 31.93 -4.14 -31.46
C ARG A 15 31.75 -4.60 -30.01
N ASN A 16 32.27 -3.81 -29.07
CA ASN A 16 31.87 -3.91 -27.68
C ASN A 16 30.35 -3.70 -27.63
N PHE A 17 29.60 -4.78 -27.43
CA PHE A 17 28.19 -4.70 -27.07
C PHE A 17 28.14 -4.09 -25.68
N MET A 18 27.95 -2.77 -25.61
CA MET A 18 27.51 -2.14 -24.37
C MET A 18 26.10 -2.66 -24.08
N PRO A 19 25.83 -3.22 -22.89
CA PRO A 19 24.47 -3.57 -22.52
C PRO A 19 23.62 -2.29 -22.56
N GLY A 20 22.51 -2.34 -23.31
CA GLY A 20 21.54 -1.26 -23.32
C GLY A 20 21.03 -0.97 -21.91
N PRO A 21 20.39 0.19 -21.68
CA PRO A 21 19.86 0.54 -20.37
C PRO A 21 18.97 -0.58 -19.84
N LYS A 22 19.33 -1.16 -18.69
CA LYS A 22 18.47 -2.12 -18.00
C LYS A 22 17.14 -1.42 -17.74
N ARG A 23 16.04 -1.96 -18.27
CA ARG A 23 14.69 -1.51 -17.87
C ARG A 23 14.62 -1.60 -16.35
N ALA A 24 14.19 -0.51 -15.70
CA ALA A 24 13.91 -0.55 -14.28
C ALA A 24 12.91 -1.68 -14.02
N ARG A 25 13.21 -2.57 -13.06
CA ARG A 25 12.26 -3.61 -12.67
C ARG A 25 11.02 -2.94 -12.08
N HIS A 26 9.84 -3.51 -12.33
CA HIS A 26 8.64 -3.06 -11.64
C HIS A 26 8.83 -3.24 -10.12
N PRO A 27 8.38 -2.29 -9.29
CA PRO A 27 8.37 -2.44 -7.84
C PRO A 27 7.59 -3.70 -7.43
N ARG A 28 7.90 -4.28 -6.29
CA ARG A 28 7.25 -5.49 -5.77
C ARG A 28 6.71 -5.28 -4.37
N ILE A 29 5.43 -5.61 -4.19
CA ILE A 29 4.76 -5.66 -2.89
C ILE A 29 4.65 -7.14 -2.49
N GLY A 30 5.35 -7.54 -1.43
CA GLY A 30 5.24 -8.88 -0.87
C GLY A 30 4.09 -8.96 0.14
N THR A 31 3.28 -10.01 0.08
CA THR A 31 2.26 -10.31 1.10
C THR A 31 2.03 -11.82 1.20
N HIS A 32 1.27 -12.28 2.18
CA HIS A 32 1.04 -13.71 2.35
C HIS A 32 0.23 -14.33 1.20
N GLY A 33 0.47 -15.63 0.96
CA GLY A 33 -0.37 -16.45 0.09
C GLY A 33 -1.57 -17.06 0.82
N GLY A 34 -2.39 -17.83 0.09
CA GLY A 34 -3.55 -18.53 0.65
C GLY A 34 -4.80 -17.65 0.70
N THR A 35 -5.55 -17.73 1.81
CA THR A 35 -6.77 -16.95 2.08
C THR A 35 -6.52 -15.46 1.89
N PHE A 36 -7.57 -14.73 1.53
CA PHE A 36 -7.53 -13.27 1.48
C PHE A 36 -8.09 -12.70 2.79
N HIS A 37 -7.42 -11.71 3.33
CA HIS A 37 -7.96 -10.86 4.38
C HIS A 37 -8.27 -9.48 3.80
N CYS A 38 -8.98 -8.65 4.57
CA CYS A 38 -9.20 -7.28 4.15
C CYS A 38 -7.93 -6.44 4.38
N ASP A 39 -7.14 -6.82 5.40
CA ASP A 39 -5.92 -6.13 5.79
C ASP A 39 -4.90 -6.03 4.64
N GLU A 40 -4.42 -7.18 4.13
CA GLU A 40 -3.39 -7.18 3.10
C GLU A 40 -3.91 -6.64 1.76
N ALA A 41 -5.19 -6.87 1.47
CA ALA A 41 -5.84 -6.34 0.29
C ALA A 41 -5.88 -4.80 0.29
N LEU A 42 -6.28 -4.20 1.42
CA LEU A 42 -6.30 -2.75 1.58
C LEU A 42 -4.89 -2.15 1.61
N ALA A 43 -3.95 -2.77 2.32
CA ALA A 43 -2.55 -2.35 2.36
C ALA A 43 -1.94 -2.30 0.94
N CYS A 44 -2.15 -3.35 0.14
CA CYS A 44 -1.71 -3.39 -1.25
C CYS A 44 -2.38 -2.29 -2.09
N PHE A 45 -3.70 -2.10 -1.95
CA PHE A 45 -4.42 -1.06 -2.69
C PHE A 45 -3.89 0.34 -2.37
N LEU A 46 -3.74 0.67 -1.09
CA LEU A 46 -3.23 1.96 -0.62
C LEU A 46 -1.83 2.25 -1.18
N LEU A 47 -0.91 1.29 -1.11
CA LEU A 47 0.43 1.43 -1.69
C LEU A 47 0.36 1.73 -3.17
N LYS A 48 -0.48 1.02 -3.94
CA LYS A 48 -0.65 1.24 -5.38
C LYS A 48 -1.30 2.58 -5.76
N LEU A 49 -1.81 3.35 -4.79
CA LEU A 49 -2.23 4.74 -5.03
C LEU A 49 -1.05 5.72 -5.12
N LEU A 50 0.14 5.31 -4.68
CA LEU A 50 1.37 6.08 -4.79
C LEU A 50 2.05 5.87 -6.15
N PRO A 51 2.65 6.92 -6.75
CA PRO A 51 3.38 6.78 -8.01
C PRO A 51 4.52 5.76 -7.97
N SER A 52 5.18 5.62 -6.81
CA SER A 52 6.29 4.69 -6.60
C SER A 52 5.89 3.21 -6.66
N TYR A 53 4.61 2.89 -6.42
CA TYR A 53 4.11 1.51 -6.42
C TYR A 53 2.90 1.30 -7.35
N GLN A 54 2.53 2.30 -8.15
CA GLN A 54 1.35 2.26 -9.02
C GLN A 54 1.31 1.01 -9.91
N ASP A 55 2.45 0.68 -10.51
CA ASP A 55 2.63 -0.49 -11.37
C ASP A 55 3.31 -1.66 -10.65
N ALA A 56 3.26 -1.70 -9.31
CA ALA A 56 3.91 -2.74 -8.55
C ALA A 56 3.28 -4.12 -8.79
N GLU A 57 4.12 -5.13 -8.91
CA GLU A 57 3.74 -6.54 -8.91
C GLU A 57 3.43 -6.99 -7.47
N ILE A 58 2.30 -7.65 -7.26
CA ILE A 58 1.94 -8.22 -5.95
C ILE A 58 2.44 -9.67 -5.90
N ILE A 59 3.37 -9.94 -4.98
CA ILE A 59 3.96 -11.26 -4.74
C ILE A 59 3.31 -11.89 -3.52
N ARG A 60 2.39 -12.83 -3.75
CA ARG A 60 1.71 -13.59 -2.68
C ARG A 60 2.53 -14.83 -2.29
N THR A 61 3.28 -14.77 -1.20
CA THR A 61 4.16 -15.85 -0.72
C THR A 61 4.45 -15.75 0.79
N ARG A 62 4.91 -16.85 1.39
CA ARG A 62 5.51 -16.86 2.74
C ARG A 62 7.00 -17.22 2.70
N ASP A 63 7.59 -17.38 1.52
CA ASP A 63 9.01 -17.68 1.35
C ASP A 63 9.87 -16.44 1.72
N PRO A 64 10.68 -16.51 2.78
CA PRO A 64 11.52 -15.39 3.21
C PRO A 64 12.48 -14.89 2.12
N GLN A 65 12.95 -15.77 1.23
CA GLN A 65 13.88 -15.37 0.16
C GLN A 65 13.16 -14.50 -0.87
N LEU A 66 11.94 -14.86 -1.27
CA LEU A 66 11.15 -14.03 -2.17
C LEU A 66 10.72 -12.72 -1.51
N LEU A 67 10.31 -12.76 -0.23
CA LEU A 67 9.95 -11.55 0.52
C LEU A 67 11.12 -10.57 0.65
N SER A 68 12.35 -11.07 0.87
CA SER A 68 13.55 -10.22 0.93
C SER A 68 13.85 -9.49 -0.39
N SER A 69 13.33 -9.99 -1.52
CA SER A 69 13.50 -9.35 -2.84
C SER A 69 12.47 -8.26 -3.14
N CYS A 70 11.44 -8.13 -2.30
CA CYS A 70 10.35 -7.17 -2.44
C CYS A 70 10.74 -5.81 -1.86
N ASP A 71 10.26 -4.75 -2.51
CA ASP A 71 10.56 -3.36 -2.14
C ASP A 71 9.76 -2.94 -0.89
N VAL A 72 8.54 -3.47 -0.72
CA VAL A 72 7.72 -3.34 0.49
C VAL A 72 7.08 -4.69 0.80
N VAL A 73 6.92 -5.02 2.08
CA VAL A 73 6.24 -6.25 2.54
C VAL A 73 5.17 -5.89 3.56
N VAL A 74 3.98 -6.45 3.38
CA VAL A 74 2.80 -6.22 4.22
C VAL A 74 2.20 -7.55 4.66
N ASP A 75 1.73 -7.62 5.91
CA ASP A 75 0.96 -8.75 6.45
C ASP A 75 1.68 -10.11 6.45
N VAL A 76 3.01 -10.08 6.36
CA VAL A 76 3.85 -11.27 6.38
C VAL A 76 5.29 -10.90 6.71
N GLY A 77 6.06 -11.86 7.21
CA GLY A 77 7.51 -11.73 7.40
C GLY A 77 7.93 -11.60 8.86
N GLY A 78 6.99 -11.36 9.78
CA GLY A 78 7.26 -11.29 11.22
C GLY A 78 8.05 -10.05 11.64
N GLU A 79 8.02 -8.97 10.86
CA GLU A 79 8.81 -7.76 11.10
C GLU A 79 7.99 -6.48 10.86
N TYR A 80 8.01 -5.57 11.84
CA TYR A 80 7.66 -4.17 11.64
C TYR A 80 8.93 -3.31 11.65
N ASP A 81 9.28 -2.77 10.48
CA ASP A 81 10.42 -1.89 10.28
C ASP A 81 10.10 -0.88 9.16
N PRO A 82 9.69 0.36 9.50
CA PRO A 82 9.36 1.38 8.52
C PRO A 82 10.54 1.78 7.63
N GLN A 83 11.79 1.67 8.11
CA GLN A 83 12.98 2.02 7.34
C GLN A 83 13.25 1.00 6.23
N LYS A 84 12.86 -0.27 6.45
CA LYS A 84 12.93 -1.34 5.46
C LYS A 84 11.61 -1.58 4.73
N HIS A 85 10.57 -0.78 4.98
CA HIS A 85 9.22 -0.99 4.47
C HIS A 85 8.71 -2.42 4.76
N ARG A 86 8.76 -2.82 6.03
CA ARG A 86 8.18 -4.05 6.55
C ARG A 86 7.04 -3.66 7.49
N TYR A 87 5.82 -4.05 7.12
CA TYR A 87 4.59 -3.65 7.78
C TYR A 87 3.79 -4.90 8.11
N ASP A 88 4.31 -5.71 9.04
CA ASP A 88 3.62 -6.85 9.60
C ASP A 88 3.37 -6.62 11.09
N HIS A 89 2.17 -6.97 11.57
CA HIS A 89 1.71 -6.77 12.95
C HIS A 89 1.63 -8.09 13.77
N HIS A 90 1.89 -9.25 13.14
CA HIS A 90 1.70 -10.57 13.73
C HIS A 90 2.67 -10.93 14.88
N GLN A 91 3.65 -10.08 15.20
CA GLN A 91 4.59 -10.38 16.27
C GLN A 91 3.88 -10.28 17.64
N ARG A 92 4.14 -11.22 18.54
CA ARG A 92 3.58 -11.20 19.90
C ARG A 92 3.91 -9.92 20.67
N SER A 93 5.06 -9.32 20.37
CA SER A 93 5.52 -8.07 20.98
C SER A 93 4.92 -6.82 20.36
N PHE A 94 4.31 -6.92 19.17
CA PHE A 94 3.78 -5.77 18.46
C PHE A 94 2.48 -5.29 19.12
N ASN A 95 2.47 -4.03 19.56
CA ASN A 95 1.35 -3.39 20.25
C ASN A 95 1.22 -1.90 19.83
N GLU A 96 1.72 -1.54 18.65
CA GLU A 96 1.65 -0.16 18.18
C GLU A 96 0.21 0.21 17.78
N SER A 97 -0.13 1.47 18.01
CA SER A 97 -1.38 2.12 17.62
C SER A 97 -1.07 3.40 16.83
N MET A 98 -2.07 4.04 16.23
CA MET A 98 -1.86 5.35 15.61
C MET A 98 -1.32 6.35 16.64
N HIS A 99 -1.84 6.37 17.88
CA HIS A 99 -1.36 7.26 18.94
C HIS A 99 0.11 7.01 19.32
N SER A 100 0.53 5.75 19.45
CA SER A 100 1.93 5.45 19.84
C SER A 100 2.94 5.86 18.77
N LEU A 101 2.55 5.83 17.49
CA LEU A 101 3.40 6.24 16.36
C LEU A 101 3.25 7.73 16.00
N LYS A 102 2.08 8.33 16.25
CA LYS A 102 1.75 9.75 16.03
C LYS A 102 1.03 10.30 17.27
N PRO A 103 1.78 10.84 18.27
CA PRO A 103 1.23 11.23 19.58
C PRO A 103 0.14 12.29 19.57
N ASP A 104 -0.03 13.05 18.48
CA ASP A 104 -1.11 14.02 18.29
C ASP A 104 -2.46 13.39 17.94
N LYS A 105 -2.49 12.09 17.63
CA LYS A 105 -3.69 11.35 17.21
C LYS A 105 -4.29 10.57 18.38
N PRO A 106 -5.61 10.53 18.58
CA PRO A 106 -6.21 9.95 19.79
C PRO A 106 -6.41 8.43 19.76
N TRP A 107 -6.25 7.78 18.61
CA TRP A 107 -6.68 6.40 18.41
C TRP A 107 -5.69 5.38 18.99
N GLN A 108 -6.21 4.50 19.84
CA GLN A 108 -5.44 3.47 20.56
C GLN A 108 -5.61 2.07 19.98
N THR A 109 -6.44 1.92 18.94
CA THR A 109 -6.62 0.65 18.24
C THR A 109 -5.28 0.13 17.74
N LYS A 110 -4.99 -1.14 18.04
CA LYS A 110 -3.78 -1.81 17.57
C LYS A 110 -3.82 -1.86 16.05
N LEU A 111 -2.74 -1.44 15.40
CA LEU A 111 -2.68 -1.39 13.93
C LEU A 111 -2.55 -2.79 13.34
N SER A 112 -3.21 -3.03 12.20
CA SER A 112 -2.90 -4.12 11.27
C SER A 112 -1.96 -3.60 10.18
N SER A 113 -1.67 -4.40 9.15
CA SER A 113 -0.76 -4.01 8.08
C SER A 113 -1.27 -2.83 7.25
N ALA A 114 -2.59 -2.74 7.05
CA ALA A 114 -3.26 -1.62 6.40
C ALA A 114 -3.11 -0.33 7.21
N GLY A 115 -3.35 -0.36 8.53
CA GLY A 115 -3.10 0.77 9.41
C GLY A 115 -1.63 1.18 9.45
N LEU A 116 -0.71 0.21 9.43
CA LEU A 116 0.73 0.47 9.32
C LEU A 116 1.09 1.15 7.99
N VAL A 117 0.55 0.70 6.87
CA VAL A 117 0.71 1.41 5.58
C VAL A 117 0.12 2.82 5.68
N TYR A 118 -1.07 2.96 6.26
CA TYR A 118 -1.76 4.24 6.36
C TYR A 118 -1.03 5.24 7.26
N VAL A 119 -0.48 4.83 8.40
CA VAL A 119 0.26 5.75 9.29
C VAL A 119 1.52 6.32 8.63
N HIS A 120 2.18 5.53 7.79
CA HIS A 120 3.42 5.93 7.11
C HIS A 120 3.19 6.65 5.77
N PHE A 121 2.10 6.32 5.06
CA PHE A 121 1.87 6.82 3.69
C PHE A 121 0.54 7.54 3.47
N GLY A 122 -0.38 7.55 4.44
CA GLY A 122 -1.75 8.06 4.26
C GLY A 122 -1.78 9.51 3.79
N SER A 123 -0.97 10.39 4.38
CA SER A 123 -0.86 11.80 3.97
C SER A 123 -0.37 11.92 2.52
N GLN A 124 0.68 11.17 2.16
CA GLN A 124 1.22 11.14 0.79
C GLN A 124 0.20 10.62 -0.23
N ILE A 125 -0.53 9.55 0.13
CA ILE A 125 -1.59 8.97 -0.71
C ILE A 125 -2.66 10.02 -0.99
N LEU A 126 -3.14 10.71 0.05
CA LEU A 126 -4.19 11.71 -0.07
C LEU A 126 -3.72 12.94 -0.85
N ALA A 127 -2.54 13.45 -0.54
CA ALA A 127 -1.93 14.56 -1.27
C ALA A 127 -1.82 14.24 -2.77
N ASN A 128 -1.31 13.06 -3.12
CA ASN A 128 -1.19 12.61 -4.51
C ASN A 128 -2.55 12.51 -5.21
N LYS A 129 -3.58 12.00 -4.52
CA LYS A 129 -4.93 11.88 -5.11
C LYS A 129 -5.66 13.19 -5.26
N LEU A 130 -5.42 14.15 -4.38
CA LEU A 130 -6.07 15.46 -4.41
C LEU A 130 -5.29 16.48 -5.24
N GLY A 131 -4.04 16.19 -5.61
CA GLY A 131 -3.14 17.17 -6.24
C GLY A 131 -2.76 18.30 -5.29
N LEU A 132 -2.70 18.00 -3.99
CA LEU A 132 -2.38 18.95 -2.92
C LEU A 132 -1.01 18.62 -2.31
N LYS A 133 -0.53 19.48 -1.40
CA LYS A 133 0.65 19.20 -0.57
C LYS A 133 0.25 18.32 0.61
N GLU A 134 1.19 17.53 1.14
CA GLU A 134 0.93 16.66 2.30
C GLU A 134 0.53 17.43 3.55
N GLU A 135 1.03 18.66 3.71
CA GLU A 135 0.74 19.54 4.85
C GLU A 135 -0.53 20.37 4.66
N ASP A 136 -1.25 20.19 3.53
CA ASP A 136 -2.48 20.92 3.26
C ASP A 136 -3.54 20.60 4.34
N PRO A 137 -4.23 21.62 4.92
CA PRO A 137 -5.25 21.39 5.94
C PRO A 137 -6.35 20.41 5.51
N VAL A 138 -6.68 20.36 4.21
CA VAL A 138 -7.65 19.40 3.66
C VAL A 138 -7.11 17.97 3.74
N VAL A 139 -5.82 17.77 3.44
CA VAL A 139 -5.16 16.46 3.58
C VAL A 139 -5.14 16.04 5.04
N CYS A 140 -4.79 16.93 5.96
CA CYS A 140 -4.81 16.65 7.40
C CYS A 140 -6.20 16.24 7.89
N LEU A 141 -7.25 16.97 7.50
CA LEU A 141 -8.62 16.65 7.87
C LEU A 141 -9.08 15.29 7.30
N LEU A 142 -8.80 15.04 6.02
CA LEU A 142 -9.18 13.80 5.36
C LEU A 142 -8.38 12.61 5.89
N TYR A 143 -7.12 12.81 6.27
CA TYR A 143 -6.30 11.79 6.89
C TYR A 143 -6.99 11.24 8.15
N ASP A 144 -7.44 12.16 9.02
CA ASP A 144 -8.10 11.79 10.27
C ASP A 144 -9.46 11.14 10.01
N LYS A 145 -10.24 11.70 9.09
CA LYS A 145 -11.58 11.18 8.78
C LYS A 145 -11.54 9.80 8.12
N LEU A 146 -10.60 9.55 7.22
CA LEU A 146 -10.47 8.24 6.59
C LEU A 146 -9.94 7.18 7.55
N TYR A 147 -9.06 7.54 8.48
CA TYR A 147 -8.65 6.59 9.50
C TYR A 147 -9.85 6.21 10.40
N GLU A 148 -10.46 7.21 11.03
CA GLU A 148 -11.56 7.05 12.00
C GLU A 148 -12.77 6.30 11.41
N ASN A 149 -13.09 6.53 10.13
CA ASN A 149 -14.33 6.04 9.54
C ASN A 149 -14.13 4.84 8.60
N PHE A 150 -12.89 4.41 8.33
CA PHE A 150 -12.63 3.34 7.37
C PHE A 150 -11.40 2.47 7.67
N VAL A 151 -10.23 3.04 7.97
CA VAL A 151 -9.03 2.20 8.22
C VAL A 151 -9.08 1.54 9.59
N GLU A 152 -9.54 2.25 10.62
CA GLU A 152 -9.58 1.76 12.00
C GLU A 152 -10.50 0.53 12.16
N GLU A 153 -11.60 0.43 11.39
CA GLU A 153 -12.44 -0.77 11.41
C GLU A 153 -11.70 -2.02 10.92
N ILE A 154 -10.82 -1.86 9.93
CA ILE A 154 -10.00 -2.96 9.40
C ILE A 154 -8.93 -3.36 10.40
N ASP A 155 -8.23 -2.37 10.98
CA ASP A 155 -7.24 -2.58 12.03
C ASP A 155 -7.83 -3.37 13.21
N ALA A 156 -9.01 -2.95 13.67
CA ALA A 156 -9.68 -3.58 14.81
C ALA A 156 -10.13 -5.01 14.50
N ILE A 157 -10.79 -5.23 13.36
CA ILE A 157 -11.30 -6.55 12.97
C ILE A 157 -10.15 -7.55 12.81
N ASP A 158 -9.07 -7.14 12.16
CA ASP A 158 -7.94 -8.01 11.89
C ASP A 158 -7.17 -8.40 13.17
N ASN A 159 -7.08 -7.47 14.12
CA ASN A 159 -6.54 -7.75 15.46
C ASN A 159 -7.53 -8.45 16.41
N GLY A 160 -8.74 -8.81 15.94
CA GLY A 160 -9.76 -9.49 16.75
C GLY A 160 -10.35 -8.64 17.88
N ILE A 161 -10.34 -7.32 17.73
CA ILE A 161 -10.89 -6.37 18.70
C ILE A 161 -12.40 -6.27 18.52
N SER A 162 -13.17 -6.54 19.58
CA SER A 162 -14.62 -6.33 19.57
C SER A 162 -14.96 -4.86 19.34
N GLN A 163 -15.95 -4.56 18.49
CA GLN A 163 -16.43 -3.20 18.28
C GLN A 163 -16.96 -2.55 19.56
N TRP A 164 -17.59 -3.34 20.42
CA TRP A 164 -18.29 -2.84 21.59
C TRP A 164 -17.65 -3.34 22.87
N ASP A 165 -17.60 -2.42 23.83
CA ASP A 165 -17.57 -2.72 25.26
C ASP A 165 -18.77 -2.00 25.90
N GLU A 166 -18.56 -0.97 26.73
CA GLU A 166 -19.62 -0.04 27.15
C GLU A 166 -19.95 0.99 26.06
N GLU A 167 -18.91 1.53 25.41
CA GLU A 167 -18.99 2.48 24.29
C GLU A 167 -18.32 1.87 23.04
N PRO A 168 -18.66 2.32 21.82
CA PRO A 168 -18.04 1.78 20.61
C PRO A 168 -16.56 2.15 20.55
N ARG A 169 -15.69 1.16 20.34
CA ARG A 169 -14.24 1.35 20.21
C ARG A 169 -13.84 1.94 18.86
N TYR A 170 -14.60 1.63 17.82
CA TYR A 170 -14.40 2.13 16.47
C TYR A 170 -15.75 2.23 15.72
N ALA A 171 -15.79 3.08 14.70
CA ALA A 171 -16.96 3.27 13.87
C ALA A 171 -16.98 2.26 12.71
N MET A 172 -18.14 1.63 12.47
CA MET A 172 -18.40 0.86 11.25
C MET A 172 -19.32 1.63 10.33
N THR A 173 -18.75 2.34 9.36
CA THR A 173 -19.52 3.24 8.48
C THR A 173 -19.86 2.60 7.14
N THR A 174 -19.12 1.56 6.72
CA THR A 174 -19.24 0.94 5.38
C THR A 174 -19.98 -0.40 5.39
N ASN A 175 -20.95 -0.60 6.29
CA ASN A 175 -21.75 -1.82 6.32
C ASN A 175 -22.54 -2.05 5.01
N VAL A 176 -23.09 -3.26 4.82
CA VAL A 176 -23.79 -3.64 3.58
C VAL A 176 -24.93 -2.66 3.25
N SER A 177 -25.71 -2.24 4.24
CA SER A 177 -26.78 -1.26 4.05
C SER A 177 -26.25 0.10 3.60
N SER A 178 -25.15 0.59 4.19
CA SER A 178 -24.47 1.82 3.74
C SER A 178 -23.98 1.71 2.30
N ARG A 179 -23.41 0.57 1.90
CA ARG A 179 -22.90 0.34 0.53
C ARG A 179 -24.02 0.34 -0.50
N VAL A 180 -25.15 -0.28 -0.19
CA VAL A 180 -26.37 -0.18 -1.03
C VAL A 180 -26.87 1.27 -1.05
N GLY A 181 -26.84 1.95 0.10
CA GLY A 181 -27.18 3.36 0.22
C GLY A 181 -26.37 4.28 -0.69
N TYR A 182 -25.10 3.97 -0.95
CA TYR A 182 -24.22 4.72 -1.86
C TYR A 182 -24.60 4.61 -3.34
N LEU A 183 -25.56 3.76 -3.70
CA LEU A 183 -26.16 3.75 -5.03
C LEU A 183 -27.18 4.88 -5.22
N ASN A 184 -27.64 5.51 -4.13
CA ASN A 184 -28.52 6.68 -4.22
C ASN A 184 -27.70 7.96 -4.51
N PRO A 185 -28.33 8.99 -5.09
CA PRO A 185 -27.73 10.31 -5.21
C PRO A 185 -27.22 10.84 -3.86
N ARG A 186 -26.04 11.45 -3.88
CA ARG A 186 -25.49 12.13 -2.70
C ARG A 186 -26.28 13.39 -2.46
N TRP A 187 -26.34 13.82 -1.20
CA TRP A 187 -27.05 15.04 -0.80
C TRP A 187 -26.61 16.31 -1.56
N ASN A 188 -25.40 16.30 -2.13
CA ASN A 188 -24.83 17.41 -2.90
C ASN A 188 -24.76 17.14 -4.41
N ASP A 189 -25.34 16.06 -4.91
CA ASP A 189 -25.42 15.79 -6.34
C ASP A 189 -26.44 16.71 -7.00
N LYS A 190 -26.14 17.13 -8.23
CA LYS A 190 -27.03 18.01 -9.01
C LYS A 190 -28.34 17.32 -9.40
N ASP A 191 -28.27 16.02 -9.57
CA ASP A 191 -29.40 15.15 -9.87
C ASP A 191 -29.73 14.36 -8.61
N GLN A 192 -31.02 14.33 -8.24
CA GLN A 192 -31.53 13.64 -7.06
C GLN A 192 -32.53 12.54 -7.46
N ASP A 193 -32.60 12.20 -8.75
CA ASP A 193 -33.47 11.14 -9.25
C ASP A 193 -32.95 9.76 -8.80
N THR A 194 -33.81 9.03 -8.10
CA THR A 194 -33.52 7.70 -7.55
C THR A 194 -33.94 6.56 -8.48
N GLU A 195 -34.51 6.87 -9.64
CA GLU A 195 -35.01 5.90 -10.64
C GLU A 195 -34.09 5.79 -11.88
N VAL A 196 -32.99 6.53 -11.93
CA VAL A 196 -32.02 6.47 -13.03
C VAL A 196 -31.06 5.28 -12.81
N PRO A 197 -30.92 4.34 -13.77
CA PRO A 197 -30.09 3.14 -13.63
C PRO A 197 -28.59 3.41 -13.50
#